data_AF-A0A7K4S9H5-F1
#
_entry.id   AF-A0A7K4S9H5-F1
#
_cell.length_a   1.000
_cell.length_b   1.000
_cell.length_c   1.000
_cell.angle_alpha   90.00
_cell.angle_beta   90.00
_cell.angle_gamma   90.00
#
_symmetry.space_group_name_H-M   'P 1'
#
loop_
_entity.id
_entity.type
_entity.pdbx_description
1 polymer ?
#
loop_
_entity_poly.entity_id
_entity_poly.type
_entity_poly.pdbx_seq_one_letter_code
_entity_poly.pdbx_strand_id
1 'polypeptide(L)'
;ASPQICGVPGDQSCKEAACGGALCRDGAGTRRCGGTGCSGALPVSVRALSSARNTSLQLEVALGQLGIVAQKTQEVQELAQGARSRAEEVLGRSQAARSRSEKATAQLRDFIRRIKAFLAEEGADPGSIELVARQVLNISLPSSPRRIQELLQEMQESISQLEGVDAVLNSTAQGLATARGLLVQGQSARERAEGVRDELAGTQQALEAARAQVMAAGSALRSARDAIQATESRAKE
;
A
#
# COMPACT_ATOMS: atom_id res chain seq x y z
N ALA A 1 -40.76 17.65 -10.20
CA ALA A 1 -41.63 17.93 -9.04
C ALA A 1 -40.77 18.01 -7.80
N SER A 2 -40.70 19.17 -7.15
CA SER A 2 -40.04 19.28 -5.84
C SER A 2 -40.84 18.46 -4.82
N PRO A 3 -40.20 17.65 -3.95
CA PRO A 3 -40.93 16.95 -2.91
C PRO A 3 -41.58 17.97 -1.98
N GLN A 4 -42.90 18.08 -2.01
CA GLN A 4 -43.63 18.91 -1.08
C GLN A 4 -43.57 18.25 0.30
N ILE A 5 -43.16 19.02 1.32
CA ILE A 5 -43.25 18.56 2.70
C ILE A 5 -44.73 18.57 3.08
N CYS A 6 -45.26 17.39 3.37
CA CYS A 6 -46.66 17.20 3.67
C CYS A 6 -46.92 17.52 5.15
N GLY A 7 -47.80 18.49 5.44
CA GLY A 7 -48.21 18.86 6.80
C GLY A 7 -49.72 19.04 6.89
N VAL A 8 -50.33 18.55 7.97
CA VAL A 8 -51.75 18.74 8.31
C VAL A 8 -51.83 19.26 9.76
N PRO A 9 -52.96 19.87 10.17
CA PRO A 9 -53.20 20.20 11.57
C PRO A 9 -52.93 18.96 12.46
N GLY A 10 -52.32 19.18 13.62
CA GLY A 10 -51.86 18.11 14.52
C GLY A 10 -52.98 17.44 15.34
N ASP A 11 -54.23 17.56 14.90
CA ASP A 11 -55.43 17.09 15.58
C ASP A 11 -55.76 15.61 15.28
N GLN A 12 -55.35 15.11 14.10
CA GLN A 12 -55.62 13.74 13.63
C GLN A 12 -54.51 12.75 14.00
N SER A 13 -54.87 11.49 14.26
CA SER A 13 -53.88 10.43 14.49
C SER A 13 -53.06 10.17 13.22
N CYS A 14 -51.86 9.60 13.35
CA CYS A 14 -51.00 9.30 12.20
C CYS A 14 -51.62 8.34 11.18
N LYS A 15 -52.67 7.61 11.59
CA LYS A 15 -53.45 6.73 10.73
C LYS A 15 -54.45 7.51 9.86
N GLU A 16 -54.97 8.61 10.38
CA GLU A 16 -56.06 9.40 9.81
C GLU A 16 -55.56 10.65 9.09
N ALA A 17 -54.48 11.25 9.58
CA ALA A 17 -53.88 12.44 9.01
C ALA A 17 -53.43 12.20 7.57
N ALA A 18 -53.84 13.09 6.65
CA ALA A 18 -53.49 13.01 5.23
C ALA A 18 -51.98 12.82 4.99
N CYS A 19 -51.16 13.51 5.81
CA CYS A 19 -49.70 13.48 5.79
C CYS A 19 -49.08 12.59 6.89
N GLY A 20 -49.87 12.09 7.83
CA GLY A 20 -49.40 11.25 8.93
C GLY A 20 -48.87 9.92 8.42
N GLY A 21 -47.68 9.54 8.84
CA GLY A 21 -47.10 8.22 8.57
C GLY A 21 -46.97 7.85 7.08
N ALA A 22 -46.92 8.81 6.16
CA ALA A 22 -46.93 8.55 4.70
C ALA A 22 -45.83 7.58 4.22
N LEU A 23 -44.70 7.51 4.95
CA LEU A 23 -43.56 6.64 4.65
C LEU A 23 -43.28 5.63 5.79
N CYS A 24 -44.28 5.36 6.62
CA CYS A 24 -44.16 4.63 7.86
C CYS A 24 -45.39 3.75 8.07
N ARG A 25 -45.26 2.44 7.83
CA ARG A 25 -46.32 1.46 8.09
C ARG A 25 -45.86 0.43 9.12
N ASP A 26 -46.80 -0.10 9.89
CA ASP A 26 -46.55 -1.28 10.74
C ASP A 26 -46.62 -2.59 9.94
N GLY A 27 -46.42 -3.73 10.62
CA GLY A 27 -46.50 -5.06 10.00
C GLY A 27 -47.89 -5.43 9.47
N ALA A 28 -48.94 -4.70 9.86
CA ALA A 28 -50.30 -4.85 9.34
C ALA A 28 -50.59 -3.88 8.18
N GLY A 29 -49.60 -3.10 7.73
CA GLY A 29 -49.74 -2.13 6.65
C GLY A 29 -50.43 -0.83 7.06
N THR A 30 -50.71 -0.61 8.34
CA THR A 30 -51.35 0.62 8.85
C THR A 30 -50.33 1.74 9.01
N ARG A 31 -50.71 2.98 8.66
CA ARG A 31 -49.82 4.14 8.82
C ARG A 31 -49.54 4.43 10.29
N ARG A 32 -48.28 4.73 10.61
CA ARG A 32 -47.78 5.08 11.95
C ARG A 32 -46.82 6.25 11.87
N CYS A 33 -46.64 7.02 12.95
CA CYS A 33 -45.58 8.02 13.00
C CYS A 33 -44.29 7.42 13.55
N GLY A 34 -43.26 7.35 12.69
CA GLY A 34 -41.91 6.98 13.12
C GLY A 34 -41.76 5.51 13.56
N GLY A 35 -40.56 5.20 14.05
CA GLY A 35 -40.15 3.87 14.52
C GLY A 35 -39.38 3.02 13.49
N THR A 36 -38.98 1.83 13.90
CA THR A 36 -38.21 0.87 13.08
C THR A 36 -38.95 0.52 11.79
N GLY A 37 -38.22 0.47 10.66
CA GLY A 37 -38.79 0.19 9.33
C GLY A 37 -39.36 1.42 8.59
N CYS A 38 -39.40 2.59 9.22
CA CYS A 38 -39.81 3.83 8.55
C CYS A 38 -38.77 4.37 7.56
N SER A 39 -39.27 4.94 6.46
CA SER A 39 -38.50 5.64 5.43
C SER A 39 -38.74 7.15 5.42
N GLY A 40 -39.28 7.70 6.50
CA GLY A 40 -39.37 9.16 6.70
C GLY A 40 -38.00 9.81 6.87
N ALA A 41 -37.93 11.13 6.68
CA ALA A 41 -36.69 11.90 6.72
C ALA A 41 -35.85 11.63 7.98
N LEU A 42 -36.46 11.74 9.17
CA LEU A 42 -35.75 11.55 10.45
C LEU A 42 -35.12 10.14 10.60
N PRO A 43 -35.87 9.01 10.47
CA PRO A 43 -35.28 7.67 10.51
C PRO A 43 -34.19 7.43 9.45
N VAL A 44 -34.35 7.96 8.24
CA VAL A 44 -33.34 7.85 7.17
C VAL A 44 -32.07 8.59 7.55
N SER A 45 -32.15 9.83 8.02
CA SER A 45 -31.00 10.63 8.45
C SER A 45 -30.24 9.95 9.60
N VAL A 46 -30.94 9.35 10.57
CA VAL A 46 -30.31 8.61 11.68
C VAL A 46 -29.55 7.39 11.18
N ARG A 47 -30.15 6.61 10.27
CA ARG A 47 -29.46 5.45 9.67
C ARG A 47 -28.24 5.88 8.86
N ALA A 48 -28.37 6.92 8.03
CA ALA A 48 -27.27 7.46 7.25
C ALA A 48 -26.10 7.90 8.13
N LEU A 49 -26.38 8.64 9.22
CA LEU A 49 -25.36 9.06 10.20
C LEU A 49 -24.68 7.85 10.86
N SER A 50 -25.44 6.83 11.26
CA SER A 50 -24.90 5.60 11.84
C SER A 50 -23.98 4.85 10.87
N SER A 51 -24.43 4.64 9.64
CA SER A 51 -23.64 4.00 8.58
C SER A 51 -22.34 4.77 8.31
N ALA A 52 -22.42 6.09 8.22
CA ALA A 52 -21.26 6.92 7.92
C ALA A 52 -20.24 6.95 9.07
N ARG A 53 -20.67 6.90 10.33
CA ARG A 53 -19.77 6.69 11.49
C ARG A 53 -19.07 5.34 11.43
N ASN A 54 -19.78 4.27 11.07
CA ASN A 54 -19.17 2.95 10.93
C ASN A 54 -18.09 2.94 9.83
N THR A 55 -18.38 3.56 8.68
CA THR A 55 -17.39 3.74 7.61
C THR A 55 -16.18 4.56 8.08
N SER A 56 -16.38 5.61 8.88
CA SER A 56 -15.28 6.40 9.46
C SER A 56 -14.35 5.54 10.32
N LEU A 57 -14.89 4.66 11.17
CA LEU A 57 -14.08 3.76 12.00
C LEU A 57 -13.29 2.75 11.15
N GLN A 58 -13.93 2.18 10.12
CA GLN A 58 -13.26 1.26 9.20
C GLN A 58 -12.11 1.93 8.46
N LEU A 59 -12.27 3.20 8.11
CA LEU A 59 -11.21 3.97 7.49
C LEU A 59 -10.03 4.17 8.45
N GLU A 60 -10.25 4.56 9.71
CA GLU A 60 -9.15 4.72 10.68
C GLU A 60 -8.30 3.46 10.79
N VAL A 61 -8.94 2.29 10.81
CA VAL A 61 -8.24 0.99 10.77
C VAL A 61 -7.43 0.84 9.48
N ALA A 62 -8.02 1.13 8.31
CA ALA A 62 -7.32 1.07 7.03
C ALA A 62 -6.12 2.04 6.95
N LEU A 63 -6.22 3.21 7.57
CA LEU A 63 -5.13 4.20 7.66
C LEU A 63 -3.99 3.71 8.56
N GLY A 64 -4.31 3.09 9.68
CA GLY A 64 -3.30 2.42 10.51
C GLY A 64 -2.54 1.35 9.72
N GLN A 65 -3.26 0.56 8.93
CA GLN A 65 -2.66 -0.44 8.04
C GLN A 65 -1.79 0.20 6.95
N LEU A 66 -2.24 1.30 6.34
CA LEU A 66 -1.46 2.06 5.37
C LEU A 66 -0.16 2.60 5.97
N GLY A 67 -0.17 3.05 7.23
CA GLY A 67 1.04 3.46 7.95
C GLY A 67 2.06 2.31 8.09
N ILE A 68 1.57 1.11 8.44
CA ILE A 68 2.42 -0.09 8.51
C ILE A 68 2.99 -0.45 7.13
N VAL A 69 2.17 -0.36 6.08
CA VAL A 69 2.62 -0.59 4.70
C VAL A 69 3.67 0.44 4.29
N ALA A 70 3.51 1.70 4.66
CA ALA A 70 4.48 2.76 4.38
C ALA A 70 5.83 2.46 5.02
N GLN A 71 5.83 2.10 6.30
CA GLN A 71 7.05 1.71 7.01
C GLN A 71 7.72 0.50 6.35
N LYS A 72 6.97 -0.56 6.07
CA LYS A 72 7.52 -1.76 5.40
C LYS A 72 8.05 -1.46 4.00
N THR A 73 7.40 -0.56 3.26
CA THR A 73 7.85 -0.11 1.94
C THR A 73 9.20 0.60 2.03
N GLN A 74 9.38 1.44 3.06
CA GLN A 74 10.65 2.10 3.33
C GLN A 74 11.76 1.10 3.71
N GLU A 75 11.46 0.14 4.59
CA GLU A 75 12.40 -0.92 4.98
C GLU A 75 12.85 -1.76 3.77
N VAL A 76 11.91 -2.17 2.92
CA VAL A 76 12.21 -2.92 1.68
C VAL A 76 13.04 -2.08 0.72
N GLN A 77 12.79 -0.78 0.63
CA GLN A 77 13.59 0.12 -0.19
C GLN A 77 15.05 0.18 0.27
N GLU A 78 15.28 0.34 1.57
CA GLU A 78 16.64 0.40 2.13
C GLU A 78 17.37 -0.94 1.95
N LEU A 79 16.68 -2.06 2.18
CA LEU A 79 17.21 -3.40 1.92
C LEU A 79 17.56 -3.60 0.44
N ALA A 80 16.70 -3.15 -0.48
CA ALA A 80 16.94 -3.26 -1.92
C ALA A 80 18.15 -2.41 -2.36
N GLN A 81 18.27 -1.19 -1.84
CA GLN A 81 19.43 -0.33 -2.11
C GLN A 81 20.73 -0.94 -1.56
N GLY A 82 20.69 -1.50 -0.35
CA GLY A 82 21.83 -2.19 0.24
C GLY A 82 22.22 -3.45 -0.55
N ALA A 83 21.24 -4.25 -0.99
CA ALA A 83 21.48 -5.42 -1.82
C ALA A 83 22.10 -5.04 -3.17
N ARG A 84 21.62 -3.99 -3.82
CA ARG A 84 22.20 -3.48 -5.07
C ARG A 84 23.64 -3.05 -4.89
N SER A 85 23.93 -2.23 -3.88
CA SER A 85 25.29 -1.75 -3.62
C SER A 85 26.27 -2.91 -3.36
N ARG A 86 25.84 -3.94 -2.61
CA ARG A 86 26.66 -5.14 -2.39
C ARG A 86 26.87 -5.95 -3.68
N ALA A 87 25.84 -6.09 -4.51
CA ALA A 87 25.94 -6.78 -5.79
C ALA A 87 26.93 -6.07 -6.73
N GLU A 88 26.85 -4.74 -6.83
CA GLU A 88 27.77 -3.91 -7.61
C GLU A 88 29.23 -4.05 -7.10
N GLU A 89 29.44 -4.04 -5.78
CA GLU A 89 30.77 -4.25 -5.19
C GLU A 89 31.34 -5.64 -5.55
N VAL A 90 30.55 -6.69 -5.36
CA VAL A 90 30.96 -8.08 -5.65
C VAL A 90 31.24 -8.26 -7.14
N LEU A 91 30.43 -7.66 -8.01
CA LEU A 91 30.64 -7.66 -9.45
C LEU A 91 31.98 -7.00 -9.81
N GLY A 92 32.24 -5.79 -9.30
CA GLY A 92 33.49 -5.08 -9.54
C GLY A 92 34.72 -5.84 -9.04
N ARG A 93 34.64 -6.43 -7.85
CA ARG A 93 35.72 -7.26 -7.29
C ARG A 93 35.96 -8.52 -8.12
N SER A 94 34.91 -9.17 -8.59
CA SER A 94 34.99 -10.38 -9.43
C SER A 94 35.60 -10.08 -10.80
N GLN A 95 35.19 -8.99 -11.45
CA GLN A 95 35.76 -8.54 -12.71
C GLN A 95 37.25 -8.17 -12.57
N ALA A 96 37.63 -7.50 -11.49
CA ALA A 96 39.03 -7.16 -11.21
C ALA A 96 39.87 -8.43 -10.95
N ALA A 97 39.34 -9.40 -10.21
CA ALA A 97 40.00 -10.68 -9.96
C ALA A 97 40.21 -11.47 -11.27
N ARG A 98 39.17 -11.57 -12.10
CA ARG A 98 39.25 -12.18 -13.43
C ARG A 98 40.32 -11.53 -14.29
N SER A 99 40.30 -10.21 -14.40
CA SER A 99 41.27 -9.45 -15.22
C SER A 99 42.72 -9.68 -14.76
N ARG A 100 42.96 -9.73 -13.43
CA ARG A 100 44.27 -10.07 -12.88
C ARG A 100 44.70 -11.49 -13.23
N SER A 101 43.80 -12.47 -13.10
CA SER A 101 44.06 -13.87 -13.43
C SER A 101 44.35 -14.07 -14.92
N GLU A 102 43.58 -13.43 -15.80
CA GLU A 102 43.79 -13.47 -17.25
C GLU A 102 45.14 -12.85 -17.63
N LYS A 103 45.49 -11.69 -17.05
CA LYS A 103 46.80 -11.05 -17.26
C LYS A 103 47.96 -11.94 -16.79
N ALA A 104 47.88 -12.50 -15.59
CA ALA A 104 48.90 -13.40 -15.06
C ALA A 104 49.05 -14.66 -15.93
N THR A 105 47.94 -15.21 -16.42
CA THR A 105 47.93 -16.36 -17.33
C THR A 105 48.58 -16.02 -18.67
N ALA A 106 48.30 -14.85 -19.23
CA ALA A 106 48.90 -14.38 -20.48
C ALA A 106 50.41 -14.18 -20.33
N GLN A 107 50.85 -13.56 -19.23
CA GLN A 107 52.27 -13.37 -18.91
C GLN A 107 53.00 -14.71 -18.76
N LEU A 108 52.40 -15.68 -18.07
CA LEU A 108 52.97 -17.03 -17.94
C LEU A 108 53.10 -17.72 -19.31
N ARG A 109 52.07 -17.64 -20.15
CA ARG A 109 52.12 -18.19 -21.51
C ARG A 109 53.20 -17.54 -22.36
N ASP A 110 53.41 -16.23 -22.23
CA ASP A 110 54.47 -15.51 -22.94
C ASP A 110 55.85 -15.95 -22.47
N PHE A 111 56.04 -16.06 -21.15
CA PHE A 111 57.27 -16.54 -20.54
C PHE A 111 57.64 -17.96 -21.00
N ILE A 112 56.68 -18.89 -21.02
CA ILE A 112 56.87 -20.25 -21.55
C ILE A 112 57.26 -20.22 -23.04
N ARG A 113 56.64 -19.34 -23.85
CA ARG A 113 57.00 -19.19 -25.27
C ARG A 113 58.44 -18.72 -25.44
N ARG A 114 58.90 -17.75 -24.65
CA ARG A 114 60.29 -17.27 -24.69
C ARG A 114 61.29 -18.36 -24.33
N ILE A 115 60.99 -19.18 -23.32
CA ILE A 115 61.84 -20.33 -22.97
C ILE A 115 61.92 -21.32 -24.14
N LYS A 116 60.78 -21.66 -24.75
CA LYS A 116 60.76 -22.58 -25.89
C LYS A 116 61.59 -22.06 -27.07
N ALA A 117 61.51 -20.76 -27.34
CA ALA A 117 62.30 -20.12 -28.38
C ALA A 117 63.80 -20.18 -28.06
N PHE A 118 64.20 -19.84 -26.83
CA PHE A 118 65.58 -19.91 -26.38
C PHE A 118 66.17 -21.32 -26.50
N LEU A 119 65.41 -22.35 -26.11
CA LEU A 119 65.85 -23.76 -26.20
C LEU A 119 65.93 -24.28 -27.64
N ALA A 120 65.29 -23.61 -28.61
CA ALA A 120 65.25 -24.01 -30.01
C ALA A 120 66.28 -23.25 -30.89
N GLU A 121 66.99 -22.27 -30.33
CA GLU A 121 67.96 -21.44 -31.05
C GLU A 121 69.27 -22.21 -31.25
N GLU A 122 69.68 -22.40 -32.52
CA GLU A 122 70.93 -23.09 -32.85
C GLU A 122 72.14 -22.28 -32.35
N GLY A 123 72.91 -22.85 -31.43
CA GLY A 123 74.12 -22.23 -30.86
C GLY A 123 74.08 -21.90 -29.37
N ALA A 124 72.98 -22.22 -28.65
CA ALA A 124 72.98 -22.16 -27.19
C ALA A 124 73.99 -23.18 -26.63
N ASP A 125 75.06 -22.71 -25.98
CA ASP A 125 76.06 -23.59 -25.39
C ASP A 125 75.41 -24.48 -24.30
N PRO A 126 75.88 -25.72 -24.10
CA PRO A 126 75.27 -26.66 -23.16
C PRO A 126 75.10 -26.11 -21.74
N GLY A 127 76.00 -25.22 -21.28
CA GLY A 127 75.93 -24.59 -19.97
C GLY A 127 74.78 -23.59 -19.85
N SER A 128 74.51 -22.81 -20.90
CA SER A 128 73.36 -21.90 -20.96
C SER A 128 72.03 -22.66 -20.97
N ILE A 129 71.95 -23.80 -21.65
CA ILE A 129 70.77 -24.68 -21.63
C ILE A 129 70.54 -25.26 -20.24
N GLU A 130 71.59 -25.76 -19.56
CA GLU A 130 71.47 -26.29 -18.19
C GLU A 130 71.00 -25.22 -17.21
N LEU A 131 71.52 -23.99 -17.32
CA LEU A 131 71.16 -22.89 -16.43
C LEU A 131 69.69 -22.50 -16.59
N VAL A 132 69.19 -22.39 -17.83
CA VAL A 132 67.77 -22.13 -18.10
C VAL A 132 66.90 -23.31 -17.66
N ALA A 133 67.31 -24.56 -17.91
CA ALA A 133 66.58 -25.74 -17.47
C ALA A 133 66.43 -25.80 -15.94
N ARG A 134 67.49 -25.48 -15.19
CA ARG A 134 67.45 -25.35 -13.73
C ARG A 134 66.55 -24.21 -13.26
N GLN A 135 66.61 -23.05 -13.92
CA GLN A 135 65.76 -21.91 -13.60
C GLN A 135 64.28 -22.25 -13.80
N VAL A 136 63.94 -22.97 -14.88
CA VAL A 136 62.58 -23.41 -15.20
C VAL A 136 62.07 -24.46 -14.21
N LEU A 137 62.90 -25.44 -13.84
CA LEU A 137 62.55 -26.45 -12.83
C LEU A 137 62.28 -25.84 -11.46
N ASN A 138 62.90 -24.69 -11.14
CA ASN A 138 62.66 -23.96 -9.90
C ASN A 138 61.41 -23.07 -9.91
N ILE A 139 60.71 -22.93 -11.03
CA ILE A 139 59.46 -22.16 -11.07
C ILE A 139 58.35 -23.01 -10.46
N SER A 140 57.95 -22.66 -9.25
CA SER A 140 56.74 -23.17 -8.63
C SER A 140 55.53 -22.45 -9.23
N LEU A 141 54.79 -23.15 -10.08
CA LEU A 141 53.49 -22.67 -10.51
C LEU A 141 52.46 -22.93 -9.39
N PRO A 142 51.72 -21.91 -8.94
CA PRO A 142 50.74 -22.08 -7.88
C PRO A 142 49.55 -22.97 -8.29
N SER A 143 49.35 -23.23 -9.59
CA SER A 143 48.30 -24.11 -10.12
C SER A 143 48.59 -24.59 -11.55
N SER A 144 47.95 -25.68 -11.96
CA SER A 144 48.06 -26.20 -13.33
C SER A 144 47.27 -25.36 -14.35
N PRO A 145 47.65 -25.34 -15.65
CA PRO A 145 46.94 -24.57 -16.67
C PRO A 145 45.46 -24.92 -16.79
N ARG A 146 45.13 -26.21 -16.68
CA ARG A 146 43.75 -26.70 -16.69
C ARG A 146 42.97 -26.16 -15.50
N ARG A 147 43.55 -26.19 -14.30
CA ARG A 147 42.91 -25.66 -13.09
C ARG A 147 42.66 -24.16 -13.17
N ILE A 148 43.57 -23.40 -13.78
CA ILE A 148 43.40 -21.97 -14.01
C ILE A 148 42.24 -21.69 -14.98
N GLN A 149 42.12 -22.50 -16.05
CA GLN A 149 40.98 -22.39 -16.96
C GLN A 149 39.65 -22.70 -16.29
N GLU A 150 39.59 -23.75 -15.47
CA GLU A 150 38.41 -24.09 -14.66
C GLU A 150 38.03 -22.92 -13.74
N LEU A 151 39.00 -22.35 -13.02
CA LEU A 151 38.78 -21.18 -12.15
C LEU A 151 38.24 -19.96 -12.90
N LEU A 152 38.75 -19.68 -14.11
CA LEU A 152 38.25 -18.56 -14.92
C LEU A 152 36.81 -18.79 -15.39
N GLN A 153 36.45 -20.03 -15.69
CA GLN A 153 35.10 -20.41 -16.07
C GLN A 153 34.14 -20.32 -14.87
N GLU A 154 34.56 -20.81 -13.70
CA GLU A 154 33.82 -20.65 -12.43
C GLU A 154 33.59 -19.16 -12.10
N MET A 155 34.59 -18.29 -12.31
CA MET A 155 34.43 -16.84 -12.16
C MET A 155 33.43 -16.25 -13.16
N GLN A 156 33.44 -16.72 -14.41
CA GLN A 156 32.52 -16.25 -15.43
C GLN A 156 31.07 -16.64 -15.11
N GLU A 157 30.84 -17.87 -14.67
CA GLU A 157 29.52 -18.32 -14.20
C GLU A 157 29.07 -17.57 -12.94
N SER A 158 29.99 -17.31 -12.00
CA SER A 158 29.67 -16.51 -10.81
C SER A 158 29.28 -15.07 -11.17
N ILE A 159 29.92 -14.48 -12.19
CA ILE A 159 29.58 -13.15 -12.70
C ILE A 159 28.21 -13.17 -13.40
N SER A 160 27.91 -14.18 -14.22
CA SER A 160 26.61 -14.25 -14.90
C SER A 160 25.45 -14.48 -13.92
N GLN A 161 25.68 -15.17 -12.80
CA GLN A 161 24.68 -15.27 -11.73
C GLN A 161 24.32 -13.90 -11.12
N LEU A 162 25.22 -12.91 -11.17
CA LEU A 162 24.92 -11.55 -10.72
C LEU A 162 23.93 -10.83 -11.66
N GLU A 163 23.81 -11.24 -12.93
CA GLU A 163 22.75 -10.75 -13.83
C GLU A 163 21.35 -11.18 -13.35
N GLY A 164 21.25 -12.33 -12.67
CA GLY A 164 20.02 -12.75 -12.00
C GLY A 164 19.62 -11.85 -10.84
N VAL A 165 20.58 -11.18 -10.19
CA VAL A 165 20.32 -10.21 -9.12
C VAL A 165 19.63 -8.97 -9.69
N ASP A 166 19.99 -8.52 -10.89
CA ASP A 166 19.34 -7.38 -11.55
C ASP A 166 17.84 -7.64 -11.80
N ALA A 167 17.46 -8.86 -12.16
CA ALA A 167 16.06 -9.24 -12.32
C ALA A 167 15.28 -9.11 -11.00
N VAL A 168 15.85 -9.58 -9.89
CA VAL A 168 15.25 -9.47 -8.54
C VAL A 168 15.14 -8.00 -8.12
N LEU A 169 16.18 -7.21 -8.36
CA LEU A 169 16.20 -5.78 -8.01
C LEU A 169 15.17 -4.99 -8.84
N ASN A 170 15.02 -5.28 -10.13
CA ASN A 170 14.02 -4.66 -10.99
C ASN A 170 12.59 -5.02 -10.56
N SER A 171 12.33 -6.29 -10.25
CA SER A 171 11.04 -6.72 -9.70
C SER A 171 10.73 -6.01 -8.38
N THR A 172 11.72 -5.90 -7.50
CA THR A 172 11.59 -5.17 -6.22
C THR A 172 11.30 -3.68 -6.46
N ALA A 173 11.96 -3.04 -7.43
CA ALA A 173 11.73 -1.65 -7.78
C ALA A 173 10.30 -1.41 -8.32
N GLN A 174 9.77 -2.30 -9.16
CA GLN A 174 8.38 -2.24 -9.62
C GLN A 174 7.38 -2.44 -8.47
N GLY A 175 7.66 -3.39 -7.57
CA GLY A 175 6.86 -3.60 -6.36
C GLY A 175 6.81 -2.35 -5.48
N LEU A 176 7.96 -1.73 -5.23
CA LEU A 176 8.07 -0.47 -4.48
C LEU A 176 7.29 0.68 -5.15
N ALA A 177 7.38 0.80 -6.48
CA ALA A 177 6.63 1.83 -7.22
C ALA A 177 5.12 1.63 -7.05
N THR A 178 4.65 0.38 -7.16
CA THR A 178 3.24 0.03 -6.96
C THR A 178 2.79 0.33 -5.54
N ALA A 179 3.57 -0.08 -4.53
CA ALA A 179 3.27 0.18 -3.12
C ALA A 179 3.18 1.69 -2.81
N ARG A 180 4.10 2.49 -3.34
CA ARG A 180 4.04 3.96 -3.22
C ARG A 180 2.79 4.56 -3.87
N GLY A 181 2.41 4.06 -5.05
CA GLY A 181 1.16 4.49 -5.70
C GLY A 181 -0.07 4.20 -4.84
N LEU A 182 -0.14 3.01 -4.25
CA LEU A 182 -1.22 2.64 -3.33
C LEU A 182 -1.22 3.48 -2.05
N LEU A 183 -0.06 3.85 -1.52
CA LEU A 183 0.05 4.74 -0.37
C LEU A 183 -0.52 6.13 -0.66
N VAL A 184 -0.22 6.72 -1.82
CA VAL A 184 -0.78 8.00 -2.24
C VAL A 184 -2.30 7.91 -2.39
N GLN A 185 -2.81 6.84 -3.00
CA GLN A 185 -4.26 6.62 -3.12
C GLN A 185 -4.93 6.48 -1.74
N GLY A 186 -4.28 5.77 -0.81
CA GLY A 186 -4.73 5.64 0.58
C GLY A 186 -4.77 6.98 1.32
N GLN A 187 -3.76 7.83 1.13
CA GLN A 187 -3.73 9.18 1.68
C GLN A 187 -4.83 10.08 1.11
N SER A 188 -5.08 10.03 -0.20
CA SER A 188 -6.21 10.77 -0.79
C SER A 188 -7.57 10.25 -0.30
N ALA A 189 -7.71 8.94 -0.07
CA ALA A 189 -8.90 8.36 0.53
C ALA A 189 -9.10 8.83 1.98
N ARG A 190 -8.00 9.01 2.73
CA ARG A 190 -8.02 9.62 4.07
C ARG A 190 -8.65 11.00 4.06
N GLU A 191 -8.06 11.91 3.29
CA GLU A 191 -8.46 13.33 3.26
C GLU A 191 -9.93 13.47 2.93
N ARG A 192 -10.40 12.71 1.93
CA ARG A 192 -11.82 12.69 1.54
C ARG A 192 -12.73 12.29 2.69
N ALA A 193 -12.34 11.29 3.47
CA ALA A 193 -13.20 10.77 4.51
C ALA A 193 -13.04 11.50 5.86
N GLU A 194 -11.92 12.19 6.10
CA GLU A 194 -11.84 13.25 7.11
C GLU A 194 -12.85 14.38 6.79
N GLY A 195 -12.94 14.80 5.53
CA GLY A 195 -13.98 15.74 5.08
C GLY A 195 -15.41 15.23 5.33
N VAL A 196 -15.69 13.96 5.00
CA VAL A 196 -17.00 13.34 5.30
C VAL A 196 -17.26 13.33 6.81
N ARG A 197 -16.27 13.05 7.65
CA ARG A 197 -16.42 13.06 9.12
C ARG A 197 -16.83 14.44 9.63
N ASP A 198 -16.23 15.50 9.09
CA ASP A 198 -16.54 16.87 9.49
C ASP A 198 -17.97 17.26 9.05
N GLU A 199 -18.40 16.85 7.85
CA GLU A 199 -19.80 16.98 7.42
C GLU A 199 -20.76 16.19 8.33
N LEU A 200 -20.38 14.98 8.77
CA LEU A 200 -21.19 14.18 9.69
C LEU A 200 -21.35 14.86 11.06
N ALA A 201 -20.31 15.50 11.57
CA ALA A 201 -20.40 16.27 12.81
C ALA A 201 -21.43 17.41 12.67
N GLY A 202 -21.39 18.13 11.55
CA GLY A 202 -22.38 19.17 11.25
C GLY A 202 -23.81 18.64 11.09
N THR A 203 -24.00 17.54 10.36
CA THR A 203 -25.33 16.93 10.18
C THR A 203 -25.90 16.39 11.49
N GLN A 204 -25.05 15.85 12.38
CA GLN A 204 -25.48 15.42 13.70
C GLN A 204 -26.00 16.60 14.53
N GLN A 205 -25.26 17.71 14.56
CA GLN A 205 -25.68 18.91 15.28
C GLN A 205 -27.00 19.46 14.73
N ALA A 206 -27.15 19.50 13.40
CA ALA A 206 -28.40 19.90 12.75
C ALA A 206 -29.56 18.96 13.09
N LEU A 207 -29.31 17.64 13.16
CA LEU A 207 -30.31 16.64 13.50
C LEU A 207 -30.77 16.75 14.96
N GLU A 208 -29.85 17.02 15.89
CA GLU A 208 -30.15 17.26 17.30
C GLU A 208 -30.98 18.54 17.48
N ALA A 209 -30.62 19.62 16.79
CA ALA A 209 -31.41 20.85 16.78
C ALA A 209 -32.83 20.64 16.20
N ALA A 210 -32.95 19.92 15.09
CA ALA A 210 -34.24 19.60 14.48
C ALA A 210 -35.11 18.74 15.41
N ARG A 211 -34.51 17.76 16.11
CA ARG A 211 -35.22 16.96 17.13
C ARG A 211 -35.76 17.82 18.26
N ALA A 212 -34.95 18.75 18.77
CA ALA A 212 -35.38 19.67 19.82
C ALA A 212 -36.58 20.53 19.37
N GLN A 213 -36.52 21.07 18.16
CA GLN A 213 -37.63 21.85 17.57
C GLN A 213 -38.90 21.02 17.38
N VAL A 214 -38.78 19.78 16.89
CA VAL A 214 -39.93 18.88 16.72
C VAL A 214 -40.56 18.53 18.07
N MET A 215 -39.75 18.29 19.11
CA MET A 215 -40.25 18.03 20.46
C MET A 215 -40.98 19.24 21.06
N ALA A 216 -40.42 20.45 20.87
CA ALA A 216 -41.05 21.70 21.30
C ALA A 216 -42.39 21.94 20.58
N ALA A 217 -42.41 21.80 19.24
CA ALA A 217 -43.63 21.92 18.44
C ALA A 217 -44.69 20.88 18.85
N GLY A 218 -44.27 19.63 19.08
CA GLY A 218 -45.16 18.58 19.58
C GLY A 218 -45.76 18.90 20.95
N SER A 219 -44.99 19.54 21.84
CA SER A 219 -45.49 20.01 23.14
C SER A 219 -46.51 21.15 22.97
N ALA A 220 -46.20 22.14 22.15
CA ALA A 220 -47.09 23.27 21.89
C ALA A 220 -48.42 22.82 21.26
N LEU A 221 -48.38 21.86 20.32
CA LEU A 221 -49.57 21.27 19.73
C LEU A 221 -50.44 20.53 20.75
N ARG A 222 -49.83 19.79 21.69
CA ARG A 222 -50.59 19.16 22.79
C ARG A 222 -51.27 20.20 23.66
N SER A 223 -50.54 21.24 24.09
CA SER A 223 -51.13 22.31 24.89
C SER A 223 -52.27 23.05 24.18
N ALA A 224 -52.13 23.31 22.87
CA ALA A 224 -53.19 23.91 22.07
C ALA A 224 -54.42 22.99 21.97
N ARG A 225 -54.22 21.69 21.80
CA ARG A 225 -55.31 20.70 21.79
C ARG A 225 -56.07 20.66 23.11
N ASP A 226 -55.37 20.64 24.24
CA ASP A 226 -55.98 20.62 25.56
C ASP A 226 -56.82 21.89 25.79
N ALA A 227 -56.33 23.05 25.34
CA ALA A 227 -57.05 24.32 25.41
C ALA A 227 -58.31 24.34 24.53
N ILE A 228 -58.25 23.79 23.32
CA ILE A 228 -59.41 23.65 22.41
C ILE A 228 -60.46 22.73 23.04
N GLN A 229 -60.07 21.56 23.54
CA GLN A 229 -61.00 20.63 24.18
C GLN A 229 -61.68 21.24 25.41
N ALA A 230 -60.93 22.01 26.21
CA ALA A 230 -61.48 22.72 27.36
C ALA A 230 -62.46 23.86 26.98
N THR A 231 -62.28 24.49 25.82
CA THR A 231 -63.22 25.49 25.31
C THR A 231 -64.46 24.86 24.68
N GLU A 232 -64.31 23.74 23.97
CA GLU A 232 -65.44 22.98 23.41
C GLU A 232 -66.33 22.36 24.48
N SER A 233 -65.77 21.87 25.59
CA SER A 233 -66.56 21.34 26.70
C SER A 233 -67.39 22.44 27.37
N ARG A 234 -66.78 23.61 27.59
CA ARG A 234 -67.45 24.81 28.11
C ARG A 234 -68.53 25.37 27.20
N ALA A 235 -68.41 25.18 25.89
CA ALA A 235 -69.40 25.63 24.91
C ALA A 235 -70.61 24.67 24.79
N LYS A 236 -70.55 23.48 25.40
CA LYS A 236 -71.61 22.46 25.40
C LYS A 236 -72.39 22.40 26.71
N GLU A 237 -71.96 23.11 27.75
CA GLU A 237 -72.71 23.39 28.99
C GLU A 237 -73.60 24.62 28.81
#